data_AF-A0A3C0SSS9-F1
#
_entry.id   AF-A0A3C0SSS9-F1
#
_cell.length_a   1.000
_cell.length_b   1.000
_cell.length_c   1.000
_cell.angle_alpha   90.00
_cell.angle_beta   90.00
_cell.angle_gamma   90.00
#
_symmetry.space_group_name_H-M   'P 1'
#
loop_
_entity.id
_entity.type
_entity.pdbx_description
1 polymer ?
#
loop_
_entity_poly.entity_id
_entity_poly.type
_entity_poly.pdbx_seq_one_letter_code
_entity_poly.pdbx_strand_id
1 'polypeptide(L)'
;MVYKITTPEEGYTGTIAGVSFANGEAETKSNWLVDWFIEKGYKVEESTEETPNLSELSSKELKDLAKEKGIQGYSSLNKEELIKALEE
;
A
#
# COMPACT_ATOMS: atom_id res chain seq x y z
N MET A 1 10.39 -2.92 8.40
CA MET A 1 10.09 -1.94 7.35
C MET A 1 10.20 -2.66 6.03
N VAL A 2 9.14 -2.62 5.23
CA VAL A 2 9.14 -3.16 3.86
C VAL A 2 9.18 -1.95 2.93
N TYR A 3 9.77 -2.12 1.76
CA TYR A 3 9.87 -1.10 0.75
C TYR A 3 9.24 -1.64 -0.51
N LYS A 4 8.27 -0.91 -1.02
CA LYS A 4 7.62 -1.19 -2.28
C LYS A 4 8.35 -0.44 -3.38
N ILE A 5 8.91 -1.18 -4.33
CA ILE A 5 9.64 -0.64 -5.48
C ILE A 5 8.73 -0.77 -6.69
N THR A 6 8.56 0.31 -7.44
CA THR A 6 7.79 0.34 -8.69
C THR A 6 8.70 0.60 -9.88
N THR A 7 8.49 -0.16 -10.95
CA THR A 7 9.20 0.02 -12.22
C THR A 7 8.59 1.18 -13.01
N PRO A 8 9.40 1.91 -13.79
CA PRO A 8 8.87 2.92 -14.72
C PRO A 8 8.07 2.30 -15.88
N GLU A 9 8.34 1.04 -16.22
CA GLU A 9 7.59 0.29 -17.21
C GLU A 9 6.35 -0.34 -16.58
N GLU A 10 5.16 0.03 -17.06
CA GLU A 10 3.90 -0.54 -16.59
C GLU A 10 3.83 -2.04 -16.92
N GLY A 11 3.53 -2.88 -15.92
CA GLY A 11 3.33 -4.32 -16.09
C GLY A 11 4.62 -5.17 -16.17
N TYR A 12 5.79 -4.60 -15.90
CA TYR A 12 7.04 -5.37 -15.91
C TYR A 12 7.01 -6.54 -14.91
N THR A 13 7.28 -7.75 -15.40
CA THR A 13 7.37 -8.95 -14.56
C THR A 13 8.71 -9.61 -14.81
N GLY A 14 9.53 -9.73 -13.77
CA GLY A 14 10.92 -10.18 -13.92
C GLY A 14 11.70 -10.16 -12.61
N THR A 15 13.03 -10.24 -12.69
CA THR A 15 13.91 -10.16 -11.51
C THR A 15 15.01 -9.15 -11.76
N ILE A 16 15.15 -8.16 -10.88
CA ILE A 16 16.16 -7.09 -10.95
C ILE A 16 16.96 -7.11 -9.66
N ALA A 17 18.28 -7.19 -9.75
CA ALA A 17 19.18 -7.23 -8.59
C ALA A 17 18.81 -8.32 -7.54
N GLY A 18 18.18 -9.42 -7.98
CA GLY A 18 17.70 -10.49 -7.11
C GLY A 18 16.34 -10.24 -6.45
N VAL A 19 15.68 -9.11 -6.76
CA VAL A 19 14.33 -8.79 -6.31
C VAL A 19 13.34 -9.16 -7.42
N SER A 20 12.31 -9.93 -7.07
CA SER A 20 11.25 -10.31 -8.00
C SER A 20 10.21 -9.19 -8.12
N PHE A 21 9.93 -8.79 -9.36
CA PHE A 21 8.90 -7.84 -9.72
C PHE A 21 7.71 -8.58 -10.35
N ALA A 22 6.51 -8.19 -9.95
CA ALA A 22 5.26 -8.65 -10.52
C ALA A 22 4.41 -7.43 -10.89
N ASN A 23 3.96 -7.36 -12.15
CA ASN A 23 3.12 -6.26 -12.65
C ASN A 23 3.71 -4.84 -12.41
N GLY A 24 5.04 -4.74 -12.40
CA GLY A 24 5.79 -3.51 -12.15
C GLY A 24 5.99 -3.18 -10.68
N GLU A 25 5.63 -4.06 -9.76
CA GLU A 25 5.74 -3.86 -8.31
C GLU A 25 6.63 -4.94 -7.69
N ALA A 26 7.48 -4.56 -6.74
CA ALA A 26 8.29 -5.47 -5.95
C ALA A 26 8.35 -5.02 -4.49
N GLU A 27 8.63 -5.95 -3.60
CA GLU A 27 8.78 -5.67 -2.18
C GLU A 27 10.15 -6.15 -1.69
N THR A 28 10.84 -5.30 -0.94
CA THR A 28 12.12 -5.64 -0.31
C THR A 28 12.15 -5.19 1.13
N LYS A 29 12.85 -5.94 1.99
CA LYS A 29 13.14 -5.54 3.37
C LYS A 29 14.57 -5.00 3.53
N SER A 30 15.33 -4.97 2.43
CA SER A 30 16.75 -4.61 2.42
C SER A 30 16.94 -3.14 2.08
N ASN A 31 17.35 -2.34 3.07
CA ASN A 31 17.68 -0.92 2.88
C ASN A 31 18.71 -0.68 1.76
N TRP A 32 19.75 -1.52 1.65
CA TRP A 32 20.79 -1.34 0.62
C TRP A 32 20.25 -1.46 -0.81
N LEU A 33 19.23 -2.31 -1.03
CA LEU A 33 18.57 -2.43 -2.32
C LEU A 33 17.76 -1.17 -2.63
N VAL A 34 17.11 -0.59 -1.62
CA VAL A 34 16.33 0.64 -1.75
C VAL A 34 17.18 1.78 -2.27
N ASP A 35 18.32 2.06 -1.62
CA ASP A 35 19.26 3.09 -2.07
C ASP A 35 19.70 2.86 -3.51
N TRP A 36 20.06 1.60 -3.84
CA TRP A 36 20.43 1.23 -5.20
C TRP A 36 19.31 1.49 -6.22
N PHE A 37 18.06 1.15 -5.89
CA PHE A 37 16.91 1.40 -6.76
C PHE A 37 16.64 2.91 -6.94
N ILE A 38 16.76 3.69 -5.87
CA ILE A 38 16.63 5.16 -5.92
C ILE A 38 17.71 5.76 -6.83
N GLU A 39 18.96 5.34 -6.69
CA GLU A 39 20.08 5.78 -7.56
C GLU A 39 19.86 5.42 -9.04
N LYS A 40 19.16 4.31 -9.31
CA LYS A 40 18.78 3.90 -10.67
C LYS A 40 17.54 4.62 -11.21
N GLY A 41 16.86 5.43 -10.40
CA GLY A 41 15.67 6.17 -10.79
C GLY A 41 14.36 5.40 -10.67
N TYR A 42 14.32 4.32 -9.87
CA TYR A 42 13.08 3.63 -9.54
C TYR A 42 12.33 4.36 -8.42
N LYS A 43 11.00 4.24 -8.42
CA LYS A 43 10.16 4.80 -7.36
C LYS A 43 10.10 3.81 -6.21
N VAL A 44 10.51 4.24 -5.01
CA VAL A 44 10.48 3.44 -3.79
C VAL A 44 9.57 4.10 -2.77
N GLU A 45 8.63 3.33 -2.22
CA GLU A 45 7.68 3.73 -1.20
C GLU A 45 7.93 2.89 0.05
N GLU A 46 8.15 3.55 1.20
CA GLU A 46 8.22 2.85 2.47
C GLU A 46 6.82 2.34 2.85
N SER A 47 6.71 1.03 3.05
CA SER A 47 5.49 0.39 3.52
C SER A 47 5.80 -0.32 4.83
N THR A 48 5.26 0.20 5.92
CA THR A 48 5.19 -0.56 7.15
C THR A 48 4.14 -1.65 6.93
N GLU A 49 4.57 -2.92 6.84
CA GLU A 49 3.67 -4.08 6.95
C GLU A 49 3.03 -4.06 8.34
N GLU A 50 1.99 -3.22 8.51
CA GLU A 50 0.98 -3.24 9.55
C GLU A 50 0.01 -2.09 9.23
N THR A 51 -1.26 -2.45 9.05
CA THR A 51 -2.43 -1.66 8.63
C THR A 51 -2.56 -1.38 7.12
N PRO A 52 -3.64 -1.87 6.46
CA PRO A 52 -4.05 -1.27 5.19
C PRO A 52 -4.30 0.20 5.49
N ASN A 53 -3.64 1.10 4.76
CA ASN A 53 -3.95 2.52 4.83
C ASN A 53 -5.39 2.70 4.37
N LEU A 54 -6.33 2.62 5.31
CA LEU A 54 -7.75 2.91 5.12
C LEU A 54 -7.91 4.34 4.55
N SER A 55 -6.94 5.21 4.81
CA SER A 55 -6.77 6.52 4.18
C SER A 55 -6.66 6.50 2.65
N GLU A 56 -6.13 5.45 2.03
CA GLU A 56 -6.08 5.31 0.56
C GLU A 56 -7.36 4.70 -0.03
N LEU A 57 -8.15 4.00 0.78
CA LEU A 57 -9.41 3.44 0.32
C LEU A 57 -10.43 4.53 0.00
N SER A 58 -11.25 4.28 -1.02
CA SER A 58 -12.35 5.18 -1.38
C SER A 58 -13.38 5.21 -0.25
N SER A 59 -14.10 6.33 -0.11
CA SER A 59 -15.20 6.46 0.86
C SER A 59 -16.29 5.40 0.68
N LYS A 60 -16.39 4.80 -0.51
CA LYS A 60 -17.27 3.66 -0.78
C LYS A 60 -16.75 2.37 -0.14
N GLU A 61 -15.49 2.03 -0.36
CA GLU A 61 -14.84 0.83 0.21
C GLU A 61 -14.84 0.88 1.73
N LEU A 62 -14.55 2.05 2.31
CA LEU A 62 -14.61 2.25 3.75
C LEU A 62 -16.01 2.03 4.34
N LYS A 63 -17.06 2.43 3.61
CA LYS A 63 -18.46 2.18 4.02
C LYS A 63 -18.83 0.71 3.92
N ASP A 64 -18.35 0.00 2.90
CA ASP A 64 -18.58 -1.44 2.74
C ASP A 64 -17.90 -2.23 3.86
N LEU A 65 -16.62 -1.92 4.15
CA LEU A 65 -15.89 -2.47 5.29
C LEU A 65 -16.59 -2.19 6.62
N ALA A 66 -17.04 -0.94 6.83
CA ALA A 66 -17.75 -0.57 8.06
C ALA A 66 -19.08 -1.30 8.21
N LYS A 67 -19.80 -1.51 7.10
CA LYS A 67 -21.03 -2.29 7.08
C LYS A 67 -20.77 -3.77 7.38
N GLU A 68 -19.71 -4.35 6.81
CA GLU A 68 -19.30 -5.74 7.04
C GLU A 68 -18.88 -5.96 8.51
N LYS A 69 -18.16 -5.00 9.08
CA LYS A 69 -17.77 -4.95 10.49
C LYS A 69 -18.93 -4.65 11.45
N GLY A 70 -20.10 -4.27 10.92
CA GLY A 70 -21.28 -3.97 11.72
C GLY A 70 -21.24 -2.61 12.44
N ILE A 71 -20.43 -1.67 11.97
CA ILE A 71 -20.31 -0.31 12.53
C ILE A 71 -21.62 0.45 12.31
N GLN A 72 -22.36 0.71 13.38
CA GLN A 72 -23.60 1.48 13.29
C GLN A 72 -23.31 2.97 13.10
N GLY A 73 -24.01 3.62 12.17
CA GLY A 73 -23.78 5.03 11.83
C GLY A 73 -22.76 5.26 10.71
N TYR A 74 -22.14 4.21 10.15
CA TYR A 74 -21.17 4.29 9.05
C TYR A 74 -21.61 5.17 7.85
N SER A 75 -22.92 5.22 7.58
CA SER A 75 -23.47 6.02 6.48
C SER A 75 -23.46 7.53 6.75
N SER A 76 -23.48 7.92 8.03
CA SER A 76 -23.41 9.31 8.50
C SER A 76 -21.99 9.75 8.86
N LEU A 77 -21.05 8.81 8.97
CA LEU A 77 -19.64 9.09 9.20
C LEU A 77 -18.94 9.58 7.92
N ASN A 78 -17.95 10.46 8.10
CA ASN A 78 -17.08 10.93 7.02
C ASN A 78 -15.93 9.93 6.79
N LYS A 79 -15.08 10.20 5.79
CA LYS A 79 -13.97 9.30 5.43
C LYS A 79 -13.05 9.02 6.63
N GLU A 80 -12.67 10.05 7.37
CA GLU A 80 -11.74 9.98 8.50
C GLU A 80 -12.32 9.20 9.68
N GLU A 81 -13.59 9.45 10.01
CA GLU A 81 -14.29 8.75 11.09
C GLU A 81 -14.51 7.27 10.77
N LEU A 82 -14.77 6.93 9.51
CA LEU A 82 -14.87 5.55 9.05
C LEU A 82 -13.53 4.82 9.18
N ILE A 83 -12.43 5.47 8.80
CA ILE A 83 -11.08 4.92 8.95
C ILE A 83 -10.81 4.62 10.41
N LYS A 84 -11.03 5.60 11.28
CA LYS A 84 -10.79 5.46 12.71
C LYS A 84 -11.60 4.33 13.35
N ALA A 85 -12.88 4.20 12.98
CA ALA A 85 -13.75 3.13 13.48
C ALA A 85 -13.38 1.73 12.94
N LEU A 86 -12.60 1.65 11.86
CA LEU A 86 -12.10 0.40 11.28
C LEU A 86 -10.72 -0.02 11.82
N GLU A 87 -9.96 0.94 12.37
CA GLU A 87 -8.68 0.71 13.06
C GLU A 87 -8.83 0.39 14.56
N GLU A 88 -10.01 0.65 15.15
CA GLU A 88 -10.36 0.37 16.55
C GLU A 88 -10.83 -1.08 16.77
#